data_AF-A0A953X0A3-F1
#
_entry.id   AF-A0A953X0A3-F1
#
_cell.length_a   1.000
_cell.length_b   1.000
_cell.length_c   1.000
_cell.angle_alpha   90.00
_cell.angle_beta   90.00
_cell.angle_gamma   90.00
#
_symmetry.space_group_name_H-M   'P 1'
#
loop_
_entity.id
_entity.type
_entity.pdbx_description
1 polymer ?
#
loop_
_entity_poly.entity_id
_entity_poly.type
_entity_poly.pdbx_seq_one_letter_code
_entity_poly.pdbx_strand_id
1 'polypeptide(L)'
;MAALALGLTAPAPAIAERGDRDDTAVLGYVEDVHVGKLGLEMKGKLDTGADSSSIYARDVKVYKKSGKDDWVTFRLRGKNGRTVRYDQDVRRFALIKLKTGGTIRRPVIHLPICVGGVRGLAEVNLADREDFEYDILIGREFLASR
;
A
#
# COMPACT_ATOMS: atom_id res chain seq x y z
N MET A 1 -80.03 -15.79 -2.91
CA MET A 1 -78.99 -16.37 -3.77
C MET A 1 -77.67 -15.73 -3.38
N ALA A 2 -76.71 -16.56 -2.99
CA ALA A 2 -75.36 -16.15 -2.63
C ALA A 2 -74.59 -15.69 -3.87
N ALA A 3 -73.91 -14.55 -3.79
CA ALA A 3 -72.90 -14.15 -4.77
C ALA A 3 -71.54 -14.18 -4.08
N LEU A 4 -70.76 -15.15 -4.54
CA LEU A 4 -69.44 -15.53 -4.07
C LEU A 4 -68.38 -14.62 -4.72
N ALA A 5 -67.51 -14.06 -3.89
CA ALA A 5 -66.09 -13.75 -4.06
C ALA A 5 -65.53 -13.20 -5.40
N LEU A 6 -64.68 -12.18 -5.32
CA LEU A 6 -63.22 -12.34 -5.47
C LEU A 6 -62.54 -10.99 -5.19
N GLY A 7 -61.86 -10.88 -4.06
CA GLY A 7 -60.98 -9.74 -3.79
C GLY A 7 -59.69 -9.87 -4.61
N LEU A 8 -59.43 -8.91 -5.49
CA LEU A 8 -58.13 -8.76 -6.15
C LEU A 8 -57.17 -8.13 -5.14
N THR A 9 -56.32 -8.93 -4.49
CA THR A 9 -55.16 -8.41 -3.79
C THR A 9 -54.03 -8.20 -4.81
N ALA A 10 -53.68 -6.94 -5.09
CA ALA A 10 -52.50 -6.63 -5.87
C ALA A 10 -51.24 -7.04 -5.10
N PRO A 11 -50.23 -7.67 -5.72
CA PRO A 11 -48.97 -7.96 -5.05
C PRO A 11 -48.21 -6.65 -4.81
N ALA A 12 -47.75 -6.45 -3.58
CA ALA A 12 -46.82 -5.37 -3.25
C ALA A 12 -45.51 -5.55 -4.05
N PRO A 13 -44.86 -4.47 -4.51
CA PRO A 13 -43.57 -4.59 -5.18
C PRO A 13 -42.55 -5.18 -4.20
N ALA A 14 -41.97 -6.32 -4.57
CA ALA A 14 -40.81 -6.87 -3.89
C ALA A 14 -39.65 -5.88 -4.05
N ILE A 15 -39.33 -5.16 -2.98
CA ILE A 15 -38.06 -4.45 -2.89
C ILE A 15 -37.01 -5.56 -2.83
N ALA A 16 -36.27 -5.74 -3.92
CA ALA A 16 -35.11 -6.60 -3.92
C ALA A 16 -34.11 -6.00 -2.91
N GLU A 17 -33.91 -6.68 -1.79
CA GLU A 17 -32.79 -6.46 -0.88
C GLU A 17 -31.52 -6.55 -1.72
N ARG A 18 -30.94 -5.39 -2.05
CA ARG A 18 -29.66 -5.31 -2.75
C ARG A 18 -28.63 -5.77 -1.73
N GLY A 19 -28.35 -7.07 -1.74
CA GLY A 19 -27.35 -7.69 -0.87
C GLY A 19 -26.11 -6.82 -0.83
N ASP A 20 -25.68 -6.52 0.39
CA ASP A 20 -24.45 -5.81 0.72
C ASP A 20 -23.31 -6.47 -0.07
N ARG A 21 -22.96 -5.87 -1.21
CA ARG A 21 -21.79 -6.31 -1.95
C ARG A 21 -20.64 -5.79 -1.12
N ASP A 22 -19.99 -6.72 -0.42
CA ASP A 22 -18.65 -6.54 0.12
C ASP A 22 -17.84 -5.72 -0.90
N ASP A 23 -17.60 -4.44 -0.59
CA ASP A 23 -16.96 -3.44 -1.47
C ASP A 23 -15.43 -3.72 -1.59
N THR A 24 -15.08 -5.00 -1.65
CA THR A 24 -13.72 -5.50 -1.78
C THR A 24 -13.19 -5.14 -3.16
N ALA A 25 -12.27 -4.17 -3.19
CA ALA A 25 -11.58 -3.78 -4.41
C ALA A 25 -10.68 -4.91 -4.93
N VAL A 26 -11.02 -5.47 -6.09
CA VAL A 26 -10.18 -6.45 -6.81
C VAL A 26 -9.06 -5.72 -7.52
N LEU A 27 -7.82 -6.04 -7.17
CA LEU A 27 -6.61 -5.49 -7.80
C LEU A 27 -5.82 -6.57 -8.52
N GLY A 28 -5.03 -6.12 -9.49
CA GLY A 28 -4.04 -6.95 -10.17
C GLY A 28 -2.84 -7.29 -9.30
N TYR A 29 -2.03 -8.22 -9.77
CA TYR A 29 -0.74 -8.58 -9.14
C TYR A 29 0.25 -7.40 -9.14
N VAL A 30 0.16 -6.54 -10.16
CA VAL A 30 0.95 -5.32 -10.32
C VAL A 30 0.00 -4.15 -10.53
N GLU A 31 0.23 -3.08 -9.79
CA GLU A 31 -0.56 -1.86 -9.81
C GLU A 31 0.33 -0.63 -9.89
N ASP A 32 -0.25 0.48 -10.35
CA ASP A 32 0.40 1.78 -10.23
C ASP A 32 0.23 2.34 -8.81
N VAL A 33 1.36 2.63 -8.17
CA VAL A 33 1.42 3.16 -6.81
C VAL A 33 1.80 4.62 -6.86
N HIS A 34 0.92 5.47 -6.36
CA HIS A 34 1.17 6.90 -6.22
C HIS A 34 1.78 7.19 -4.85
N VAL A 35 2.95 7.82 -4.83
CA VAL A 35 3.69 8.16 -3.61
C VAL A 35 3.35 9.59 -3.17
N GLY A 36 2.18 9.71 -2.55
CA GLY A 36 1.73 10.87 -1.77
C GLY A 36 2.22 12.23 -2.24
N LYS A 37 2.78 13.01 -1.31
CA LYS A 37 3.25 14.40 -1.54
C LYS A 37 4.45 14.51 -2.49
N LEU A 38 5.12 13.41 -2.81
CA LEU A 38 6.25 13.41 -3.74
C LEU A 38 5.77 13.43 -5.21
N GLY A 39 4.47 13.18 -5.42
CA GLY A 39 3.84 13.14 -6.73
C GLY A 39 4.39 12.05 -7.65
N LEU A 40 5.20 11.13 -7.13
CA LEU A 40 5.80 10.04 -7.89
C LEU A 40 4.77 8.95 -8.15
N GLU A 41 4.95 8.26 -9.26
CA GLU A 41 4.18 7.07 -9.60
C GLU A 41 5.17 5.95 -9.91
N MET A 42 4.94 4.77 -9.34
CA MET A 42 5.87 3.64 -9.38
C MET A 42 5.10 2.36 -9.66
N LYS A 43 5.70 1.40 -10.38
CA LYS A 43 5.10 0.07 -10.56
C LYS A 43 5.28 -0.73 -9.28
N GLY A 44 4.17 -1.12 -8.67
CA GLY A 44 4.16 -1.84 -7.41
C GLY A 44 3.59 -3.24 -7.54
N LYS A 45 4.28 -4.22 -6.96
CA LYS A 45 3.78 -5.57 -6.83
C LYS A 45 3.03 -5.74 -5.51
N LEU A 46 1.83 -6.29 -5.56
CA LEU A 46 1.04 -6.63 -4.38
C LEU A 46 1.53 -7.99 -3.87
N ASP A 47 2.15 -8.00 -2.69
CA ASP A 47 2.86 -9.16 -2.16
C ASP A 47 2.21 -9.66 -0.86
N THR A 48 1.25 -10.56 -1.00
CA THR A 48 0.59 -11.19 0.15
C THR A 48 1.54 -12.08 0.98
N GLY A 49 2.70 -12.44 0.45
CA GLY A 49 3.75 -13.17 1.18
C GLY A 49 4.55 -12.29 2.14
N ALA A 50 4.43 -10.97 2.05
CA ALA A 50 5.17 -10.02 2.89
C ALA A 50 4.25 -9.33 3.89
N ASP A 51 4.68 -9.24 5.16
CA ASP A 51 3.93 -8.51 6.19
C ASP A 51 3.96 -7.01 5.91
N SER A 52 5.18 -6.47 5.75
CA SER A 52 5.44 -5.04 5.55
C SER A 52 5.78 -4.69 4.10
N SER A 53 5.56 -3.42 3.74
CA SER A 53 5.90 -2.89 2.43
C SER A 53 7.39 -2.54 2.31
N SER A 54 7.91 -2.48 1.09
CA SER A 54 9.30 -2.06 0.84
C SER A 54 9.42 -1.25 -0.44
N ILE A 55 10.31 -0.26 -0.45
CA ILE A 55 10.56 0.58 -1.62
C ILE A 55 12.05 0.60 -1.95
N TYR A 56 12.34 0.56 -3.25
CA TYR A 56 13.68 0.78 -3.75
C TYR A 56 14.08 2.24 -3.55
N ALA A 57 15.12 2.45 -2.75
CA ALA A 57 15.62 3.76 -2.40
C ALA A 57 17.13 3.83 -2.63
N ARG A 58 17.58 4.92 -3.26
CA ARG A 58 18.99 5.18 -3.55
C ARG A 58 19.58 6.15 -2.53
N ASP A 59 20.89 6.07 -2.32
CA ASP A 59 21.67 6.91 -1.40
C ASP A 59 21.06 7.02 0.00
N VAL A 60 20.57 5.92 0.53
CA VAL A 60 19.97 5.88 1.86
C VAL A 60 21.04 6.18 2.91
N LYS A 61 20.91 7.33 3.58
CA LYS A 61 21.85 7.77 4.62
C LYS A 61 21.07 8.15 5.87
N VAL A 62 21.34 7.42 6.95
CA VAL A 62 20.78 7.70 8.27
C VAL A 62 21.65 8.76 8.97
N TYR A 63 21.01 9.72 9.62
CA TYR A 63 21.67 10.78 10.39
C TYR A 63 20.86 11.12 11.64
N LYS A 64 21.50 11.78 12.62
CA LYS A 64 20.83 12.28 13.82
C LYS A 64 20.39 13.71 13.61
N LYS A 65 19.08 13.96 13.52
CA LYS A 65 18.56 15.34 13.51
C LYS A 65 18.51 15.84 14.95
N SER A 66 19.12 17.00 15.19
CA SER A 66 19.24 17.60 16.53
C SER A 66 19.90 16.69 17.58
N GLY A 67 20.69 15.69 17.15
CA GLY A 67 21.45 14.78 18.02
C GLY A 67 20.65 13.67 18.70
N LYS A 68 19.31 13.63 18.58
CA LYS A 68 18.45 12.66 19.28
C LYS A 68 17.71 11.72 18.33
N ASP A 69 17.00 12.29 17.37
CA ASP A 69 16.09 11.54 16.51
C ASP A 69 16.81 10.97 15.29
N ASP A 70 16.56 9.70 14.97
CA ASP A 70 17.04 9.10 13.73
C ASP A 70 16.23 9.61 12.55
N TRP A 71 16.93 10.15 11.56
CA TRP A 71 16.38 10.60 10.29
C TRP A 71 17.10 9.89 9.16
N VAL A 72 16.45 9.83 8.00
CA VAL A 72 17.01 9.23 6.81
C VAL A 72 16.79 10.13 5.61
N THR A 73 17.85 10.38 4.85
CA THR A 73 17.79 11.03 3.54
C THR A 73 17.98 9.96 2.46
N PHE A 74 17.20 10.04 1.39
CA PHE A 74 17.20 9.04 0.32
C PHE A 74 16.63 9.63 -0.97
N ARG A 75 16.80 8.91 -2.09
CA ARG A 75 16.23 9.25 -3.39
C ARG A 75 15.28 8.16 -3.86
N LEU A 76 14.12 8.58 -4.36
CA LEU A 76 13.14 7.73 -5.05
C LEU A 76 13.06 8.14 -6.51
N ARG A 77 12.87 7.16 -7.40
CA ARG A 77 12.69 7.36 -8.83
C ARG A 77 11.33 6.81 -9.24
N GLY A 78 10.52 7.65 -9.89
CA GLY A 78 9.24 7.24 -10.47
C GLY A 78 9.43 6.53 -11.82
N LYS A 79 8.37 5.85 -12.28
CA LYS A 79 8.33 5.14 -13.57
C LYS A 79 8.59 6.04 -14.78
N ASN A 80 8.33 7.34 -14.66
CA ASN A 80 8.63 8.35 -15.68
C ASN A 80 10.08 8.86 -15.65
N GLY A 81 10.94 8.28 -14.81
CA GLY A 81 12.34 8.68 -14.64
C GLY A 81 12.57 9.85 -13.69
N ARG A 82 11.51 10.54 -13.23
CA ARG A 82 11.64 11.66 -12.29
C ARG A 82 12.17 11.16 -10.96
N THR A 83 13.21 11.82 -10.47
CA THR A 83 13.86 11.47 -9.20
C THR A 83 13.63 12.56 -8.18
N VAL A 84 13.28 12.19 -6.95
CA VAL A 84 13.05 13.11 -5.83
C VAL A 84 13.93 12.70 -4.67
N ARG A 85 14.62 13.67 -4.07
CA ARG A 85 15.30 13.50 -2.79
C ARG A 85 14.34 13.85 -1.66
N TYR A 86 14.33 13.04 -0.60
CA TYR A 86 13.44 13.24 0.53
C TYR A 86 14.11 12.86 1.85
N ASP A 87 13.68 13.53 2.91
CA ASP A 87 14.15 13.34 4.28
C ASP A 87 12.95 13.00 5.17
N GLN A 88 13.11 12.00 6.04
CA GLN A 88 12.03 11.55 6.93
C GLN A 88 12.55 11.02 8.27
N ASP A 89 11.73 11.09 9.32
CA ASP A 89 11.98 10.41 10.59
C ASP A 89 11.99 8.88 10.41
N VAL A 90 12.96 8.21 11.01
CA VAL A 90 13.02 6.75 11.05
C VAL A 90 12.10 6.28 12.18
N ARG A 91 11.06 5.52 11.84
CA ARG A 91 10.09 4.99 12.80
C ARG A 91 10.68 3.85 13.62
N ARG A 92 11.42 2.97 12.94
CA ARG A 92 12.15 1.84 13.52
C ARG A 92 13.16 1.31 12.52
N PHE A 93 13.96 0.36 12.98
CA PHE A 93 14.86 -0.42 12.13
C PHE A 93 14.35 -1.86 12.02
N ALA A 94 14.17 -2.35 10.79
CA ALA A 94 13.90 -3.75 10.53
C ALA A 94 15.21 -4.53 10.35
N LEU A 95 15.30 -5.72 10.93
CA LEU A 95 16.38 -6.67 10.69
C LEU A 95 15.93 -7.68 9.63
N ILE A 96 16.53 -7.60 8.45
CA ILE A 96 16.18 -8.45 7.31
C ILE A 96 17.21 -9.57 7.20
N LYS A 97 16.75 -10.82 7.28
CA LYS A 97 17.61 -12.00 7.07
C LYS A 97 18.00 -12.10 5.60
N LEU A 98 19.29 -12.31 5.33
CA LEU A 98 19.79 -12.50 3.97
C LEU A 98 19.83 -14.00 3.62
N LYS A 99 19.58 -14.33 2.34
CA LYS A 99 19.68 -15.71 1.85
C LYS A 99 21.09 -16.31 2.02
N THR A 100 22.11 -15.45 1.97
CA THR A 100 23.53 -15.79 2.15
C THR A 100 23.93 -15.95 3.62
N GLY A 101 23.00 -15.82 4.56
CA GLY A 101 23.28 -15.75 6.00
C GLY A 101 23.52 -14.32 6.48
N GLY A 102 23.31 -14.11 7.79
CA GLY A 102 23.40 -12.79 8.43
C GLY A 102 22.12 -11.95 8.33
N THR A 103 22.20 -10.71 8.80
CA THR A 103 21.10 -9.75 8.76
C THR A 103 21.57 -8.39 8.26
N ILE A 104 20.70 -7.68 7.54
CA ILE A 104 20.87 -6.28 7.18
C ILE A 104 19.84 -5.44 7.91
N ARG A 105 20.27 -4.29 8.43
CA ARG A 105 19.40 -3.35 9.12
C ARG A 105 18.86 -2.31 8.13
N ARG A 106 17.54 -2.19 8.02
CA ARG A 106 16.88 -1.24 7.11
C ARG A 106 16.03 -0.22 7.89
N PRO A 107 16.13 1.08 7.59
CA PRO A 107 15.23 2.06 8.18
C PRO A 107 13.82 1.88 7.63
N VAL A 108 12.84 1.99 8.52
CA VAL A 108 11.41 1.97 8.21
C VAL A 108 10.86 3.37 8.39
N ILE A 109 10.13 3.85 7.39
CA ILE A 109 9.50 5.17 7.40
C ILE A 109 8.00 5.06 7.21
N HIS A 110 7.27 6.11 7.59
CA HIS A 110 5.91 6.30 7.12
C HIS A 110 5.91 7.00 5.77
N LEU A 111 5.21 6.40 4.80
CA LEU A 111 5.07 6.91 3.45
C LEU A 111 3.60 6.90 3.03
N PRO A 112 2.97 8.05 2.75
CA PRO A 112 1.62 8.09 2.21
C PRO A 112 1.64 7.54 0.79
N ILE A 113 0.81 6.52 0.54
CA ILE A 113 0.68 5.90 -0.78
C ILE A 113 -0.80 5.76 -1.18
N CYS A 114 -1.04 5.63 -2.47
CA CYS A 114 -2.35 5.33 -3.05
C CYS A 114 -2.22 4.23 -4.09
N VAL A 115 -3.00 3.16 -3.94
CA VAL A 115 -2.99 1.97 -4.81
C VAL A 115 -4.42 1.56 -5.11
N GLY A 116 -4.81 1.50 -6.38
CA GLY A 116 -6.17 1.08 -6.76
C GLY A 116 -7.28 1.89 -6.09
N GLY A 117 -7.08 3.21 -5.93
CA GLY A 117 -8.03 4.11 -5.25
C GLY A 117 -7.94 4.14 -3.73
N VAL A 118 -7.27 3.18 -3.09
CA VAL A 118 -7.10 3.14 -1.63
C VAL A 118 -5.89 3.97 -1.21
N ARG A 119 -6.14 4.98 -0.37
CA ARG A 119 -5.11 5.85 0.21
C ARG A 119 -4.81 5.42 1.63
N GLY A 120 -3.53 5.38 2.00
CA GLY A 120 -3.13 5.08 3.37
C GLY A 120 -1.70 5.49 3.69
N LEU A 121 -1.36 5.46 4.97
CA LEU A 121 -0.01 5.66 5.46
C LEU A 121 0.65 4.30 5.65
N ALA A 122 1.60 3.95 4.78
CA ALA A 122 2.29 2.66 4.87
C ALA A 122 3.57 2.76 5.70
N GLU A 123 3.86 1.74 6.51
CA GLU A 123 5.23 1.47 6.94
C GLU A 123 6.01 0.85 5.77
N VAL A 124 7.08 1.53 5.38
CA VAL A 124 7.87 1.13 4.21
C VAL A 124 9.33 1.01 4.59
N ASN A 125 9.88 -0.16 4.31
CA ASN A 125 11.30 -0.46 4.47
C ASN A 125 12.07 0.15 3.28
N LEU A 126 13.05 1.02 3.56
CA LEU A 126 13.96 1.52 2.52
C LEU A 126 15.00 0.46 2.21
N ALA A 127 15.02 -0.01 0.97
CA ALA A 127 15.87 -1.11 0.56
C ALA A 127 16.67 -0.73 -0.70
N ASP A 128 17.93 -1.15 -0.74
CA ASP A 128 18.66 -1.23 -2.00
C ASP A 128 18.25 -2.52 -2.70
N ARG A 129 17.67 -2.38 -3.89
CA ARG A 129 16.99 -3.42 -4.67
C ARG A 129 17.18 -3.17 -6.17
N GLU A 130 18.35 -2.68 -6.57
CA GLU A 130 18.64 -2.34 -7.97
C GLU A 130 18.36 -3.49 -8.96
N ASP A 131 18.52 -4.74 -8.51
CA ASP A 131 18.28 -5.94 -9.34
C ASP A 131 16.83 -6.43 -9.38
N PHE A 132 15.88 -5.71 -8.78
CA PHE A 132 14.47 -6.13 -8.72
C PHE A 132 13.64 -5.45 -9.81
N GLU A 133 12.65 -6.20 -10.33
CA GLU A 133 11.74 -5.71 -11.39
C GLU A 133 10.79 -4.59 -10.92
N TYR A 134 10.39 -4.61 -9.65
CA TYR A 134 9.40 -3.68 -9.10
C TYR A 134 10.03 -2.77 -8.06
N ASP A 135 9.86 -1.46 -8.25
CA ASP A 135 10.43 -0.44 -7.36
C ASP A 135 9.73 -0.40 -5.99
N ILE A 136 8.50 -0.93 -5.89
CA ILE A 136 7.76 -1.00 -4.62
C ILE A 136 7.04 -2.35 -4.47
N LEU A 137 7.10 -2.92 -3.26
CA LEU A 137 6.28 -4.05 -2.83
C LEU A 137 5.27 -3.56 -1.80
N ILE A 138 4.01 -3.94 -1.99
CA ILE A 138 2.91 -3.63 -1.08
C ILE A 138 2.59 -4.88 -0.26
N GLY A 139 2.90 -4.84 1.04
CA GLY A 139 2.70 -5.94 1.97
C GLY A 139 1.28 -5.98 2.57
N ARG A 140 0.99 -7.06 3.30
CA ARG A 140 -0.33 -7.32 3.90
C ARG A 140 -0.80 -6.25 4.87
N GLU A 141 0.09 -5.61 5.62
CA GLU A 141 -0.30 -4.54 6.56
C GLU A 141 -1.04 -3.39 5.86
N PHE A 142 -0.61 -3.02 4.66
CA PHE A 142 -1.29 -2.00 3.86
C PHE A 142 -2.51 -2.56 3.11
N LEU A 143 -2.46 -3.81 2.67
CA LEU A 143 -3.58 -4.43 1.94
C LEU A 143 -4.78 -4.76 2.85
N ALA A 144 -4.51 -5.08 4.11
CA ALA A 144 -5.53 -5.42 5.11
C ALA A 144 -6.25 -4.20 5.69
N SER A 145 -5.75 -2.98 5.45
CA SER A 145 -6.36 -1.73 5.91
C SER A 145 -7.47 -1.23 4.96
N ARG A 146 -8.19 -2.18 4.33
CA ARG A 146 -9.28 -1.95 3.39
C ARG A 146 -10.59 -2.41 3.99
#